data_AF-R7HHG0-F1
#
_entry.id   AF-R7HHG0-F1
#
_cell.length_a   1.000
_cell.length_b   1.000
_cell.length_c   1.000
_cell.angle_alpha   90.00
_cell.angle_beta   90.00
_cell.angle_gamma   90.00
#
_symmetry.space_group_name_H-M   'P 1'
#
loop_
_entity.id
_entity.type
_entity.pdbx_description
1 polymer ?
#
loop_
_entity_poly.entity_id
_entity_poly.type
_entity_poly.pdbx_seq_one_letter_code
_entity_poly.pdbx_strand_id
1 'polypeptide(L)'
;MLNVINSNEKTEGQLFAETELNYYALQVVTKYENLIKLYENNKQSEVINLLNELAPLLEYEDCCLCYLGLVSASEDVKVTEGIVNRNRLKCKVLYNYKSITGSNDILLHPFIIKTLKDLHAVITNDLSNKDATYSNKINLEFMKMVIKYMMCNPEFERLMINNYLDITKISCDLPKIDSEYAKKIILKHTNNISNIKYENEEQKYLISLFNELLFKNLSSYLNNDVEQDFVIAR
;
A
#
# COMPACT_ATOMS: atom_id res chain seq x y z
N MET A 1 26.32 30.46 31.90
CA MET A 1 25.62 30.51 30.61
C MET A 1 25.98 29.25 29.84
N LEU A 2 25.08 28.27 29.80
CA LEU A 2 25.22 27.12 28.91
C LEU A 2 24.82 27.58 27.51
N ASN A 3 25.78 27.55 26.58
CA ASN A 3 25.51 27.77 25.16
C ASN A 3 24.57 26.67 24.68
N VAL A 4 23.29 27.01 24.50
CA VAL A 4 22.36 26.22 23.70
C VAL A 4 22.79 26.43 22.25
N ILE A 5 23.66 25.54 21.75
CA ILE A 5 23.92 25.44 20.32
C ILE A 5 22.64 24.83 19.72
N ASN A 6 21.81 25.69 19.16
CA ASN A 6 20.79 25.31 18.19
C ASN A 6 21.52 24.89 16.89
N SER A 7 22.07 23.68 16.84
CA SER A 7 22.56 23.13 15.57
C SER A 7 21.45 22.27 14.97
N ASN A 8 20.63 22.89 14.12
CA ASN A 8 19.87 22.18 13.08
C ASN A 8 20.80 21.65 11.96
N GLU A 9 22.10 21.56 12.18
CA GLU A 9 23.08 21.07 11.21
C GLU A 9 23.13 19.54 11.28
N LYS A 10 22.83 18.90 10.14
CA LYS A 10 22.96 17.46 9.97
C LYS A 10 24.43 17.08 9.93
N THR A 11 24.77 15.95 10.53
CA THR A 11 26.10 15.35 10.41
C THR A 11 26.38 14.90 8.97
N GLU A 12 27.64 14.80 8.56
CA GLU A 12 28.03 14.24 7.25
C GLU A 12 27.45 12.84 7.03
N GLY A 13 27.43 12.00 8.08
CA GLY A 13 26.81 10.67 8.04
C GLY A 13 25.31 10.73 7.76
N GLN A 14 24.59 11.70 8.33
CA GLN A 14 23.16 11.90 8.05
C GLN A 14 22.91 12.41 6.63
N LEU A 15 23.72 13.33 6.13
CA LEU A 15 23.63 13.79 4.74
C LEU A 15 23.89 12.66 3.74
N PHE A 16 24.88 11.81 4.03
CA PHE A 16 25.19 10.63 3.24
C PHE A 16 24.02 9.63 3.24
N ALA A 17 23.50 9.27 4.41
CA ALA A 17 22.39 8.33 4.53
C ALA A 17 21.07 8.86 3.89
N GLU A 18 20.81 10.17 3.91
CA GLU A 18 19.69 10.76 3.16
C GLU A 18 19.88 10.69 1.64
N THR A 19 21.10 10.92 1.17
CA THR A 19 21.43 10.83 -0.26
C THR A 19 21.26 9.40 -0.77
N GLU A 20 21.79 8.43 -0.02
CA GLU A 20 21.60 7.00 -0.27
C GLU A 20 20.11 6.63 -0.26
N LEU A 21 19.37 7.00 0.78
CA LEU A 21 17.96 6.69 0.89
C LEU A 21 17.15 7.19 -0.31
N ASN A 22 17.40 8.40 -0.80
CA ASN A 22 16.73 8.93 -1.99
C ASN A 22 17.12 8.16 -3.27
N TYR A 23 18.39 7.78 -3.40
CA TYR A 23 18.88 7.00 -4.53
C TYR A 23 18.24 5.60 -4.58
N TYR A 24 18.18 4.91 -3.44
CA TYR A 24 17.55 3.58 -3.35
C TYR A 24 16.04 3.64 -3.48
N ALA A 25 15.37 4.65 -2.93
CA ALA A 25 13.94 4.85 -3.13
C ALA A 25 13.58 5.00 -4.62
N LEU A 26 14.39 5.74 -5.39
CA LEU A 26 14.23 5.83 -6.83
C LEU A 26 14.39 4.47 -7.52
N GLN A 27 15.43 3.71 -7.16
CA GLN A 27 15.64 2.36 -7.71
C GLN A 27 14.47 1.43 -7.42
N VAL A 28 13.94 1.43 -6.20
CA VAL A 28 12.77 0.63 -5.81
C VAL A 28 11.56 1.00 -6.67
N VAL A 29 11.27 2.31 -6.84
CA VAL A 29 10.18 2.78 -7.71
C VAL A 29 10.37 2.32 -9.16
N THR A 30 11.58 2.48 -9.73
CA THR A 30 11.88 2.03 -11.09
C THR A 30 11.71 0.51 -11.24
N LYS A 31 12.11 -0.28 -10.24
CA LYS A 31 11.89 -1.73 -10.25
C LYS A 31 10.40 -2.06 -10.22
N TYR A 32 9.57 -1.31 -9.51
CA TYR A 32 8.12 -1.51 -9.56
C TYR A 32 7.48 -1.18 -10.91
N GLU A 33 7.90 -0.09 -11.55
CA GLU A 33 7.47 0.23 -12.92
C GLU A 33 7.89 -0.87 -13.91
N ASN A 34 9.08 -1.43 -13.74
CA ASN A 34 9.54 -2.57 -14.53
C ASN A 34 8.75 -3.85 -14.24
N LEU A 35 8.37 -4.10 -12.97
CA LEU A 35 7.53 -5.22 -12.59
C LEU A 35 6.18 -5.18 -13.31
N ILE A 36 5.56 -3.99 -13.39
CA ILE A 36 4.32 -3.78 -14.15
C ILE A 36 4.53 -4.11 -15.63
N LYS A 37 5.58 -3.59 -16.26
CA LYS A 37 5.89 -3.86 -17.68
C LYS A 37 6.18 -5.34 -17.94
N LEU A 38 6.92 -6.02 -17.07
CA LEU A 38 7.22 -7.44 -17.21
C LEU A 38 5.95 -8.28 -17.07
N TYR A 39 5.07 -7.89 -16.15
CA TYR A 39 3.78 -8.54 -15.97
C TYR A 39 2.87 -8.34 -17.20
N GLU A 40 2.78 -7.13 -17.73
CA GLU A 40 2.07 -6.81 -18.98
C GLU A 40 2.54 -7.67 -20.17
N ASN A 41 3.84 -7.95 -20.22
CA ASN A 41 4.47 -8.74 -21.29
C ASN A 41 4.55 -10.26 -20.98
N ASN A 42 3.88 -10.71 -19.91
CA ASN A 42 3.84 -12.11 -19.47
C ASN A 42 5.25 -12.75 -19.27
N LYS A 43 6.21 -11.97 -18.75
CA LYS A 43 7.60 -12.39 -18.52
C LYS A 43 7.79 -12.96 -17.11
N GLN A 44 7.10 -14.04 -16.78
CA GLN A 44 7.02 -14.57 -15.40
C GLN A 44 8.38 -14.90 -14.76
N SER A 45 9.35 -15.44 -15.52
CA SER A 45 10.69 -15.71 -15.00
C SER A 45 11.46 -14.43 -14.65
N GLU A 46 11.26 -13.36 -15.42
CA GLU A 46 11.90 -12.05 -15.19
C GLU A 46 11.23 -11.34 -14.01
N VAL A 47 9.92 -11.52 -13.82
CA VAL A 47 9.18 -11.06 -12.63
C VAL A 47 9.78 -11.63 -11.35
N ILE A 48 10.01 -12.95 -11.29
CA ILE A 48 10.59 -13.61 -10.11
C ILE A 48 11.99 -13.08 -9.80
N ASN A 49 12.83 -12.94 -10.83
CA ASN A 49 14.18 -12.39 -10.66
C ASN A 49 14.13 -10.96 -10.10
N LEU A 50 13.25 -10.11 -10.64
CA LEU A 50 13.11 -8.73 -10.20
C LEU A 50 12.58 -8.61 -8.76
N LEU A 51 11.68 -9.50 -8.34
CA LEU A 51 11.20 -9.58 -6.94
C LEU A 51 12.33 -9.97 -5.98
N ASN A 52 13.19 -10.91 -6.38
CA ASN A 52 14.35 -11.30 -5.59
C ASN A 52 15.38 -10.17 -5.47
N GLU A 53 15.49 -9.30 -6.48
CA GLU A 53 16.35 -8.10 -6.44
C GLU A 53 15.75 -6.96 -5.60
N LEU A 54 14.42 -6.89 -5.47
CA LEU A 54 13.74 -5.89 -4.65
C LEU A 54 13.99 -6.12 -3.16
N ALA A 55 13.95 -7.38 -2.70
CA ALA A 55 14.11 -7.73 -1.29
C ALA A 55 15.35 -7.10 -0.59
N PRO A 56 16.59 -7.24 -1.12
CA PRO A 56 17.77 -6.65 -0.48
C PRO A 56 17.81 -5.12 -0.54
N LEU A 57 17.23 -4.49 -1.58
CA LEU A 57 17.14 -3.03 -1.64
C LEU A 57 16.21 -2.48 -0.57
N LEU A 58 15.13 -3.19 -0.29
CA LEU A 58 14.22 -2.85 0.79
C LEU A 58 14.89 -3.00 2.15
N GLU A 59 15.67 -4.06 2.36
CA GLU A 59 16.44 -4.23 3.60
C GLU A 59 17.47 -3.10 3.80
N TYR A 60 18.10 -2.63 2.73
CA TYR A 60 19.03 -1.51 2.78
C TYR A 60 18.35 -0.18 3.10
N GLU A 61 17.19 0.12 2.50
CA GLU A 61 16.38 1.29 2.86
C GLU A 61 16.06 1.31 4.37
N ASP A 62 15.74 0.15 4.94
CA ASP A 62 15.45 0.03 6.38
C ASP A 62 16.67 0.33 7.24
N CYS A 63 17.85 -0.12 6.82
CA CYS A 63 19.12 0.20 7.48
C CYS A 63 19.40 1.71 7.46
N CYS A 64 19.21 2.38 6.31
CA CYS A 64 19.41 3.83 6.18
C CYS A 64 18.44 4.63 7.07
N LEU A 65 17.17 4.21 7.13
CA LEU A 65 16.17 4.85 7.99
C LEU A 65 16.48 4.69 9.47
N CYS A 66 16.96 3.52 9.89
CA CYS A 66 17.45 3.27 11.23
C CYS A 66 18.66 4.17 11.57
N TYR A 67 19.63 4.26 10.65
CA TYR A 67 20.83 5.08 10.85
C TYR A 67 20.51 6.57 11.01
N LEU A 68 19.53 7.08 10.27
CA LEU A 68 19.11 8.48 10.36
C LEU A 68 18.40 8.84 11.68
N GLY A 69 18.19 7.88 12.59
CA GLY A 69 17.41 8.09 13.81
C GLY A 69 15.95 8.43 13.52
N LEU A 70 15.53 8.24 12.26
CA LEU A 70 14.13 8.34 11.85
C LEU A 70 13.34 7.15 12.40
N VAL A 71 14.04 6.09 12.80
CA VAL A 71 13.50 4.93 13.52
C VAL A 71 14.26 4.84 14.85
N SER A 72 13.54 4.80 15.97
CA SER A 72 14.15 4.46 17.25
C SER A 72 14.30 2.95 17.35
N ALA A 73 15.50 2.46 17.67
CA ALA A 73 15.69 1.12 18.18
C ALA A 73 15.07 1.02 19.59
N SER A 74 13.74 1.00 19.68
CA SER A 74 13.06 0.62 20.92
C SER A 74 12.87 -0.89 20.95
N GLU A 75 13.00 -1.50 22.13
CA GLU A 75 12.82 -2.94 22.39
C GLU A 75 11.41 -3.47 22.03
N ASP A 76 10.47 -2.58 21.67
CA ASP A 76 9.10 -2.90 21.30
C ASP A 76 8.94 -2.98 19.77
N VAL A 77 9.11 -4.19 19.22
CA VAL A 77 9.14 -4.50 17.77
C VAL A 77 7.95 -3.91 16.99
N LYS A 78 6.77 -3.79 17.61
CA LYS A 78 5.54 -3.23 17.00
C LYS A 78 5.56 -1.71 16.85
N VAL A 79 6.32 -0.97 17.67
CA VAL A 79 6.45 0.50 17.58
C VAL A 79 7.47 0.88 16.51
N THR A 80 8.52 0.07 16.38
CA THR A 80 9.61 0.23 15.41
C THR A 80 9.12 0.04 13.97
N GLU A 81 8.29 -0.97 13.70
CA GLU A 81 7.73 -1.27 12.37
C GLU A 81 6.81 -0.13 11.85
N GLY A 82 6.04 0.49 12.75
CA GLY A 82 5.17 1.61 12.40
C GLY A 82 5.87 2.92 12.07
N ILE A 83 7.04 3.16 12.68
CA ILE A 83 7.86 4.35 12.44
C ILE A 83 8.72 4.18 11.18
N VAL A 84 9.28 2.99 10.95
CA VAL A 84 9.94 2.59 9.69
C VAL A 84 8.99 2.81 8.51
N ASN A 85 7.76 2.30 8.64
CA ASN A 85 6.76 2.39 7.57
C ASN A 85 6.37 3.84 7.28
N ARG A 86 6.21 4.72 8.28
CA ARG A 86 5.92 6.15 8.08
C ARG A 86 7.07 6.95 7.45
N ASN A 87 8.33 6.59 7.68
CA ASN A 87 9.45 7.32 7.10
C ASN A 87 9.83 6.81 5.70
N ARG A 88 9.71 5.50 5.45
CA ARG A 88 9.63 4.97 4.06
C ARG A 88 8.54 5.67 3.29
N LEU A 89 7.37 5.80 3.92
CA LEU A 89 6.25 6.54 3.38
C LEU A 89 6.66 7.98 3.11
N LYS A 90 7.25 8.75 4.03
CA LYS A 90 7.72 10.13 3.76
C LYS A 90 8.69 10.25 2.58
N CYS A 91 9.62 9.32 2.40
CA CYS A 91 10.54 9.28 1.26
C CYS A 91 9.83 8.88 -0.05
N LYS A 92 8.89 7.93 0.01
CA LYS A 92 7.99 7.54 -1.10
C LYS A 92 6.84 8.57 -1.33
N VAL A 93 6.56 9.46 -0.37
CA VAL A 93 5.48 10.48 -0.31
C VAL A 93 5.85 11.76 -1.02
N LEU A 94 7.08 11.89 -1.50
CA LEU A 94 7.33 12.79 -2.61
C LEU A 94 6.59 12.37 -3.88
N TYR A 95 6.00 11.16 -3.96
CA TYR A 95 5.18 10.79 -5.12
C TYR A 95 3.73 10.32 -4.89
N ASN A 96 3.32 9.44 -3.94
CA ASN A 96 1.94 8.89 -4.09
C ASN A 96 1.04 8.57 -2.88
N TYR A 97 1.47 8.47 -1.62
CA TYR A 97 0.53 7.99 -0.57
C TYR A 97 -0.21 9.09 0.21
N LYS A 98 0.44 10.22 0.51
CA LYS A 98 -0.21 11.33 1.23
C LYS A 98 -1.30 11.99 0.38
N SER A 99 -1.15 11.96 -0.94
CA SER A 99 -2.11 12.50 -1.91
C SER A 99 -3.35 11.61 -2.11
N ILE A 100 -3.22 10.27 -2.03
CA ILE A 100 -4.31 9.33 -2.35
C ILE A 100 -5.07 8.87 -1.10
N THR A 101 -4.43 8.72 0.06
CA THR A 101 -5.12 8.18 1.26
C THR A 101 -4.90 9.01 2.50
N GLY A 102 -3.92 9.92 2.56
CA GLY A 102 -3.65 10.79 3.71
C GLY A 102 -3.55 10.10 5.08
N SER A 103 -3.30 8.78 5.15
CA SER A 103 -3.32 8.00 6.40
C SER A 103 -1.93 7.48 6.76
N ASN A 104 -1.57 7.54 8.04
CA ASN A 104 -0.36 6.90 8.61
C ASN A 104 -0.72 5.62 9.39
N ASP A 105 -1.94 5.08 9.19
CA ASP A 105 -2.53 4.12 10.11
C ASP A 105 -2.35 2.67 9.61
N ILE A 106 -1.43 1.96 10.26
CA ILE A 106 -1.17 0.53 10.14
C ILE A 106 -2.48 -0.29 10.31
N LEU A 107 -3.41 0.21 11.12
CA LEU A 107 -4.70 -0.44 11.38
C LEU A 107 -5.60 -0.57 10.15
N LEU A 108 -5.41 0.24 9.10
CA LEU A 108 -6.15 0.13 7.85
C LEU A 108 -5.64 -1.02 6.96
N HIS A 109 -4.39 -1.42 7.14
CA HIS A 109 -3.71 -2.34 6.24
C HIS A 109 -4.38 -3.73 6.14
N PRO A 110 -4.78 -4.38 7.25
CA PRO A 110 -5.48 -5.67 7.18
C PRO A 110 -6.81 -5.57 6.42
N PHE A 111 -7.51 -4.43 6.48
CA PHE A 111 -8.72 -4.20 5.71
C PHE A 111 -8.42 -4.09 4.21
N ILE A 112 -7.33 -3.44 3.80
CA ILE A 112 -6.91 -3.37 2.40
C ILE A 112 -6.59 -4.77 1.87
N ILE A 113 -5.80 -5.56 2.60
CA ILE A 113 -5.46 -6.93 2.18
C ILE A 113 -6.72 -7.77 2.02
N LYS A 114 -7.60 -7.75 3.04
CA LYS A 114 -8.85 -8.49 2.97
C LYS A 114 -9.68 -8.07 1.76
N THR A 115 -9.77 -6.76 1.51
CA THR A 115 -10.52 -6.21 0.37
C THR A 115 -9.93 -6.68 -0.97
N LEU A 116 -8.60 -6.69 -1.13
CA LEU A 116 -7.96 -7.24 -2.33
C LEU A 116 -8.25 -8.74 -2.52
N LYS A 117 -8.30 -9.52 -1.43
CA LYS A 117 -8.66 -10.94 -1.48
C LYS A 117 -10.13 -11.14 -1.85
N ASP A 118 -11.04 -10.39 -1.24
CA ASP A 118 -12.46 -10.43 -1.55
C ASP A 118 -12.68 -10.06 -3.02
N LEU A 119 -11.97 -9.03 -3.51
CA LEU A 119 -12.02 -8.59 -4.90
C LEU A 119 -11.51 -9.68 -5.84
N HIS A 120 -10.38 -10.32 -5.54
CA HIS A 120 -9.85 -11.44 -6.32
C HIS A 120 -10.87 -12.60 -6.42
N ALA A 121 -11.57 -12.91 -5.32
CA ALA A 121 -12.61 -13.93 -5.31
C ALA A 121 -13.81 -13.55 -6.20
N VAL A 122 -14.27 -12.29 -6.14
CA VAL A 122 -15.35 -11.80 -7.01
C VAL A 122 -14.93 -11.87 -8.47
N ILE A 123 -13.76 -11.36 -8.83
CA ILE A 123 -13.23 -11.40 -10.20
C ILE A 123 -13.17 -12.85 -10.71
N THR A 124 -12.58 -13.76 -9.93
CA THR A 124 -12.45 -15.17 -10.33
C THR A 124 -13.82 -15.81 -10.59
N ASN A 125 -14.82 -15.50 -9.76
CA ASN A 125 -16.18 -16.01 -9.92
C ASN A 125 -16.92 -15.36 -11.10
N ASP A 126 -16.83 -14.03 -11.27
CA ASP A 126 -17.49 -13.29 -12.35
C ASP A 126 -16.93 -13.62 -13.73
N LEU A 127 -15.61 -13.86 -13.82
CA LEU A 127 -14.92 -14.18 -15.07
C LEU A 127 -15.17 -15.62 -15.55
N SER A 128 -15.74 -16.50 -14.71
CA SER A 128 -16.01 -17.90 -15.05
C SER A 128 -16.90 -18.09 -16.29
N ASN A 129 -17.67 -17.06 -16.68
CA ASN A 129 -18.60 -17.08 -17.81
C ASN A 129 -18.32 -15.97 -18.85
N LYS A 130 -17.16 -15.33 -18.82
CA LYS A 130 -16.81 -14.19 -19.69
C LYS A 130 -15.76 -14.56 -20.75
N ASP A 131 -15.69 -13.75 -21.82
CA ASP A 131 -14.67 -13.89 -22.86
C ASP A 131 -13.26 -13.73 -22.28
N ALA A 132 -12.34 -14.58 -22.74
CA ALA A 132 -10.94 -14.64 -22.28
C ALA A 132 -10.22 -13.29 -22.44
N THR A 133 -10.56 -12.52 -23.48
CA THR A 133 -9.97 -11.19 -23.71
C THR A 133 -10.31 -10.22 -22.58
N TYR A 134 -11.58 -10.19 -22.15
CA TYR A 134 -12.03 -9.34 -21.06
C TYR A 134 -11.44 -9.79 -19.72
N SER A 135 -11.45 -11.11 -19.47
CA SER A 135 -10.84 -11.72 -18.29
C SER A 135 -9.38 -11.35 -18.12
N ASN A 136 -8.60 -11.39 -19.22
CA ASN A 136 -7.19 -11.02 -19.20
C ASN A 136 -6.97 -9.52 -18.89
N LYS A 137 -7.81 -8.63 -19.43
CA LYS A 137 -7.71 -7.18 -19.15
C LYS A 137 -8.02 -6.86 -17.68
N ILE A 138 -9.07 -7.46 -17.12
CA ILE A 138 -9.42 -7.28 -15.70
C ILE A 138 -8.30 -7.81 -14.79
N ASN A 139 -7.78 -9.01 -15.08
CA ASN A 139 -6.67 -9.58 -14.30
C ASN A 139 -5.40 -8.71 -14.39
N LEU A 140 -5.13 -8.14 -15.57
CA LEU A 140 -4.01 -7.22 -15.75
C LEU A 140 -4.14 -5.97 -14.88
N GLU A 141 -5.30 -5.30 -14.96
CA GLU A 141 -5.54 -4.09 -14.17
C GLU A 141 -5.60 -4.39 -12.67
N PHE A 142 -6.12 -5.55 -12.27
CA PHE A 142 -6.09 -6.00 -10.87
C PHE A 142 -4.66 -6.14 -10.36
N MET A 143 -3.77 -6.78 -11.12
CA MET A 143 -2.38 -6.94 -10.70
C MET A 143 -1.59 -5.64 -10.69
N LYS A 144 -1.85 -4.72 -11.64
CA LYS A 144 -1.32 -3.36 -11.56
C LYS A 144 -1.75 -2.66 -10.28
N MET A 145 -3.02 -2.81 -9.89
CA MET A 145 -3.53 -2.25 -8.65
C MET A 145 -2.81 -2.85 -7.43
N VAL A 146 -2.62 -4.16 -7.38
CA VAL A 146 -1.86 -4.84 -6.30
C VAL A 146 -0.43 -4.30 -6.20
N ILE A 147 0.29 -4.22 -7.33
CA ILE A 147 1.66 -3.70 -7.36
C ILE A 147 1.72 -2.23 -6.92
N LYS A 148 0.78 -1.39 -7.38
CA LYS A 148 0.65 0.01 -6.92
C LYS A 148 0.41 0.09 -5.40
N TYR A 149 -0.36 -0.83 -4.82
CA TYR A 149 -0.53 -0.92 -3.36
C TYR A 149 0.75 -1.36 -2.64
N MET A 150 1.52 -2.31 -3.18
CA MET A 150 2.81 -2.72 -2.63
C MET A 150 3.78 -1.53 -2.55
N MET A 151 3.91 -0.76 -3.63
CA MET A 151 4.74 0.45 -3.67
C MET A 151 4.45 1.41 -2.51
N CYS A 152 3.21 1.42 -2.04
CA CYS A 152 2.69 2.35 -1.06
C CYS A 152 2.72 1.82 0.38
N ASN A 153 2.86 0.50 0.59
CA ASN A 153 2.77 -0.13 1.90
C ASN A 153 3.91 -1.15 2.09
N PRO A 154 4.92 -0.85 2.93
CA PRO A 154 6.10 -1.69 3.06
C PRO A 154 5.84 -3.07 3.68
N GLU A 155 4.91 -3.16 4.62
CA GLU A 155 4.49 -4.44 5.23
C GLU A 155 3.83 -5.33 4.18
N PHE A 156 2.92 -4.74 3.40
CA PHE A 156 2.30 -5.43 2.27
C PHE A 156 3.32 -5.86 1.22
N GLU A 157 4.25 -4.97 0.88
CA GLU A 157 5.32 -5.19 -0.08
C GLU A 157 6.15 -6.42 0.30
N ARG A 158 6.55 -6.53 1.57
CA ARG A 158 7.26 -7.72 2.10
C ARG A 158 6.41 -8.98 1.99
N LEU A 159 5.15 -8.94 2.42
CA LEU A 159 4.25 -10.09 2.34
C LEU A 159 4.02 -10.55 0.90
N MET A 160 3.82 -9.62 -0.04
CA MET A 160 3.61 -9.92 -1.45
C MET A 160 4.88 -10.42 -2.15
N ILE A 161 6.05 -9.85 -1.85
CA ILE A 161 7.34 -10.32 -2.40
C ILE A 161 7.60 -11.75 -1.91
N ASN A 162 7.44 -12.02 -0.62
CA ASN A 162 7.64 -13.36 -0.04
C ASN A 162 6.69 -14.41 -0.63
N ASN A 163 5.53 -13.99 -1.11
CA ASN A 163 4.53 -14.86 -1.74
C ASN A 163 4.55 -14.80 -3.27
N TYR A 164 5.56 -14.20 -3.90
CA TYR A 164 5.68 -14.09 -5.37
C TYR A 164 4.42 -13.52 -6.04
N LEU A 165 3.92 -12.41 -5.50
CA LEU A 165 2.70 -11.73 -5.95
C LEU A 165 1.38 -12.51 -5.72
N ASP A 166 1.42 -13.64 -5.04
CA ASP A 166 0.23 -14.44 -4.75
C ASP A 166 -0.51 -13.93 -3.51
N ILE A 167 -1.50 -13.06 -3.73
CA ILE A 167 -2.36 -12.48 -2.68
C ILE A 167 -3.13 -13.53 -1.88
N THR A 168 -3.39 -14.72 -2.46
CA THR A 168 -4.20 -15.75 -1.80
C THR A 168 -3.49 -16.38 -0.62
N LYS A 169 -2.15 -16.39 -0.65
CA LYS A 169 -1.28 -16.92 0.41
C LYS A 169 -1.11 -15.98 1.60
N ILE A 170 -1.55 -14.74 1.47
CA ILE A 170 -1.43 -13.76 2.56
C ILE A 170 -2.58 -13.95 3.55
N SER A 171 -2.24 -14.19 4.82
CA SER A 171 -3.19 -14.26 5.92
C SER A 171 -3.06 -13.01 6.80
N CYS A 172 -4.17 -12.34 7.06
CA CYS A 172 -4.22 -11.18 7.95
C CYS A 172 -5.53 -11.18 8.75
N ASP A 173 -5.40 -11.06 10.06
CA ASP A 173 -6.55 -10.88 10.94
C ASP A 173 -7.02 -9.43 10.90
N LEU A 174 -8.34 -9.23 10.83
CA LEU A 174 -8.90 -7.88 10.95
C LEU A 174 -8.75 -7.39 12.39
N PRO A 175 -8.15 -6.20 12.60
CA PRO A 175 -8.02 -5.64 13.93
C PRO A 175 -9.40 -5.21 14.43
N LYS A 176 -9.60 -5.30 15.75
CA LYS A 176 -10.76 -4.67 16.39
C LYS A 176 -10.59 -3.17 16.35
N ILE A 177 -11.58 -2.47 15.82
CA ILE A 177 -11.63 -1.00 15.77
C ILE A 177 -12.97 -0.51 16.32
N ASP A 178 -12.99 0.72 16.81
CA ASP A 178 -14.23 1.37 17.23
C ASP A 178 -15.00 1.97 16.03
N SER A 179 -16.28 2.29 16.27
CA SER A 179 -17.17 2.80 15.23
C SER A 179 -16.78 4.17 14.69
N GLU A 180 -16.19 5.05 15.52
CA GLU A 180 -15.79 6.39 15.10
C GLU A 180 -14.59 6.33 14.14
N TYR A 181 -13.64 5.45 14.43
CA TYR A 181 -12.50 5.18 13.56
C TYR A 181 -12.93 4.56 12.23
N ALA A 182 -13.88 3.59 12.26
CA ALA A 182 -14.45 3.02 11.04
C ALA A 182 -15.15 4.09 10.17
N LYS A 183 -15.97 4.98 10.76
CA LYS A 183 -16.59 6.12 10.06
C LYS A 183 -15.56 7.01 9.39
N LYS A 184 -14.48 7.36 10.11
CA LYS A 184 -13.42 8.23 9.62
C LYS A 184 -12.73 7.63 8.39
N ILE A 185 -12.45 6.33 8.40
CA ILE A 185 -11.87 5.64 7.24
C ILE A 185 -12.83 5.70 6.05
N ILE A 186 -14.10 5.34 6.28
CA ILE A 186 -15.12 5.32 5.23
C ILE A 186 -15.25 6.69 4.55
N LEU A 187 -15.49 7.76 5.32
CA LEU A 187 -15.66 9.12 4.80
C LEU A 187 -14.47 9.59 3.96
N LYS A 188 -13.26 9.22 4.40
CA LYS A 188 -12.03 9.57 3.71
C LYS A 188 -11.94 8.91 2.34
N HIS A 189 -12.22 7.61 2.26
CA HIS A 189 -12.17 6.89 0.99
C HIS A 189 -13.28 7.34 0.03
N THR A 190 -14.48 7.67 0.54
CA THR A 190 -15.57 8.22 -0.27
C THR A 190 -15.17 9.55 -0.93
N ASN A 191 -14.59 10.49 -0.17
CA ASN A 191 -14.19 11.80 -0.68
C ASN A 191 -13.03 11.74 -1.70
N ASN A 192 -12.17 10.71 -1.63
CA ASN A 192 -11.06 10.59 -2.56
C ASN A 192 -11.51 10.10 -3.95
N ILE A 193 -12.60 9.32 -4.03
CA ILE A 193 -13.12 8.76 -5.30
C ILE A 193 -13.56 9.85 -6.28
N SER A 194 -14.14 10.95 -5.79
CA SER A 194 -14.66 12.02 -6.64
C SER A 194 -13.59 12.71 -7.49
N ASN A 195 -12.30 12.52 -7.16
CA ASN A 195 -11.18 13.21 -7.78
C ASN A 195 -10.28 12.28 -8.62
N ILE A 196 -10.60 10.98 -8.72
CA ILE A 196 -9.76 10.02 -9.45
C ILE A 196 -10.02 10.15 -10.96
N LYS A 197 -8.94 10.34 -11.73
CA LYS A 197 -8.95 10.15 -13.18
C LYS A 197 -8.65 8.70 -13.50
N TYR A 198 -9.58 8.04 -14.18
CA TYR A 198 -9.43 6.65 -14.60
C TYR A 198 -8.77 6.56 -15.98
N GLU A 199 -7.87 5.59 -16.12
CA GLU A 199 -7.15 5.30 -17.36
C GLU A 199 -8.02 4.48 -18.34
N ASN A 200 -8.89 3.61 -17.82
CA ASN A 200 -9.77 2.73 -18.61
C ASN A 200 -10.98 2.25 -17.77
N GLU A 201 -11.94 1.59 -18.42
CA GLU A 201 -13.18 1.09 -17.77
C GLU A 201 -12.91 -0.06 -16.82
N GLU A 202 -11.94 -0.94 -17.11
CA GLU A 202 -11.54 -2.04 -16.24
C GLU A 202 -10.99 -1.52 -14.90
N GLN A 203 -10.13 -0.50 -14.94
CA GLN A 203 -9.60 0.17 -13.76
C GLN A 203 -10.71 0.84 -12.95
N LYS A 204 -11.64 1.53 -13.62
CA LYS A 204 -12.80 2.15 -12.97
C LYS A 204 -13.68 1.12 -12.27
N TYR A 205 -13.98 0.01 -12.94
CA TYR A 205 -14.74 -1.10 -12.37
C TYR A 205 -14.06 -1.66 -11.11
N LEU A 206 -12.75 -1.95 -11.20
CA LEU A 206 -11.98 -2.50 -10.09
C LEU A 206 -11.91 -1.55 -8.89
N ILE A 207 -11.67 -0.25 -9.12
CA ILE A 207 -11.63 0.73 -8.04
C ILE A 207 -13.00 0.88 -7.38
N SER A 208 -14.08 0.91 -8.18
CA SER A 208 -15.45 0.96 -7.64
C SER A 208 -15.74 -0.24 -6.75
N LEU A 209 -15.45 -1.44 -7.23
CA LEU A 209 -15.69 -2.68 -6.49
C LEU A 209 -14.80 -2.81 -5.25
N PHE A 210 -13.53 -2.42 -5.36
CA PHE A 210 -12.62 -2.34 -4.21
C PHE A 210 -13.21 -1.48 -3.09
N ASN A 211 -13.71 -0.28 -3.42
CA ASN A 211 -14.26 0.63 -2.42
C ASN A 211 -15.55 0.10 -1.79
N GLU A 212 -16.43 -0.54 -2.57
CA GLU A 212 -17.62 -1.20 -2.04
C GLU A 212 -17.26 -2.31 -1.05
N LEU A 213 -16.29 -3.16 -1.40
CA LEU A 213 -15.83 -4.24 -0.53
C LEU A 213 -15.12 -3.71 0.72
N LEU A 214 -14.32 -2.65 0.58
CA LEU A 214 -13.69 -1.97 1.72
C LEU A 214 -14.75 -1.41 2.67
N PHE A 215 -15.78 -0.75 2.15
CA PHE A 215 -16.90 -0.26 2.92
C PHE A 215 -17.59 -1.41 3.67
N LYS A 216 -17.94 -2.49 2.98
CA LYS A 216 -18.56 -3.68 3.59
C LYS A 216 -17.70 -4.28 4.70
N ASN A 217 -16.38 -4.32 4.51
CA ASN A 217 -15.45 -4.82 5.51
C ASN A 217 -15.42 -3.92 6.78
N LEU A 218 -15.64 -2.62 6.63
CA LEU A 218 -15.67 -1.65 7.73
C LEU A 218 -17.07 -1.47 8.35
N SER A 219 -18.15 -1.67 7.59
CA SER A 219 -19.52 -1.39 8.03
C SER A 219 -19.96 -2.28 9.19
N SER A 220 -19.40 -3.48 9.30
CA SER A 220 -19.62 -4.39 10.44
C SER A 220 -19.20 -3.80 11.80
N TYR A 221 -18.43 -2.71 11.81
CA TYR A 221 -18.00 -2.00 13.01
C TYR A 221 -18.81 -0.71 13.27
N LEU A 222 -19.77 -0.39 12.40
CA LEU A 222 -20.65 0.75 12.58
C LEU A 222 -21.87 0.36 13.43
N ASN A 223 -22.34 1.29 14.25
CA ASN A 223 -23.67 1.16 14.85
C ASN A 223 -24.75 1.45 13.78
N ASN A 224 -25.93 0.84 13.92
CA ASN A 224 -27.03 0.83 12.94
C ASN A 224 -27.41 2.21 12.34
N ASP A 225 -27.15 3.31 13.03
CA ASP A 225 -27.51 4.67 12.58
C ASP A 225 -26.74 5.13 11.33
N VAL A 226 -25.60 4.52 11.00
CA VAL A 226 -24.68 5.03 9.95
C VAL A 226 -24.82 4.29 8.62
N GLU A 227 -25.33 3.05 8.63
CA GLU A 227 -25.65 2.33 7.38
C GLU A 227 -26.70 3.09 6.56
N GLN A 228 -27.66 3.77 7.22
CA GLN A 228 -28.73 4.51 6.54
C GLN A 228 -28.23 5.75 5.79
N ASP A 229 -27.33 6.53 6.38
CA ASP A 229 -26.78 7.74 5.73
C ASP A 229 -25.95 7.42 4.48
N PHE A 230 -25.33 6.22 4.43
CA PHE A 230 -24.51 5.80 3.28
C PHE A 230 -25.31 5.12 2.17
N VAL A 231 -26.40 4.42 2.49
CA VAL A 231 -27.33 3.91 1.47
C VAL A 231 -27.96 5.06 0.68
N ILE A 232 -28.10 6.25 1.29
CA ILE A 232 -28.66 7.46 0.66
C ILE A 232 -27.65 8.16 -0.28
N ALA A 233 -26.34 7.93 -0.11
CA ALA A 233 -25.28 8.56 -0.91
C ALA A 233 -24.83 7.73 -2.14
N ARG A 234 -25.45 6.56 -2.38
CA ARG A 234 -25.31 5.74 -3.60
C ARG A 234 -26.19 6.26 -4.73
#